data_AF-A0AAT9I1Y6-F1
#
_entry.id   AF-A0AAT9I1Y6-F1
#
_cell.length_a   1.000
_cell.length_b   1.000
_cell.length_c   1.000
_cell.angle_alpha   90.00
_cell.angle_beta   90.00
_cell.angle_gamma   90.00
#
_symmetry.space_group_name_H-M   'P 1'
#
loop_
_entity.id
_entity.type
_entity.pdbx_description
1 polymer ?
#
loop_
_entity_poly.entity_id
_entity_poly.type
_entity_poly.pdbx_seq_one_letter_code
_entity_poly.pdbx_strand_id
1 'polypeptide(L)'
;MDRIICYDQNRLLKEVLMSIQKINFRLLIVQLCLIPLVTQAQRNTSAAKPNIIFILADDLGYETLQANGGSSYKTPQLNKMAQAGMRFTECSANPLCTPSRVQLMSGKYNFRNYKGFGILDPGETTFAHLLKQAGYVTAISGKWQLLGSQQQQASQDRRGHILKIAGLMIIFFGR
;
A
#
# COMPACT_ATOMS: atom_id res chain seq x y z
N MET A 1 37.86 44.16 37.09
CA MET A 1 36.82 44.64 38.04
C MET A 1 35.73 43.59 38.03
N ASP A 2 35.95 42.47 38.70
CA ASP A 2 35.03 41.32 38.64
C ASP A 2 34.43 41.10 40.01
N ARG A 3 33.17 41.52 40.18
CA ARG A 3 32.37 41.18 41.36
C ARG A 3 31.94 39.73 41.24
N ILE A 4 32.56 38.84 42.01
CA ILE A 4 32.07 37.48 42.20
C ILE A 4 30.84 37.56 43.12
N ILE A 5 29.66 37.31 42.55
CA ILE A 5 28.41 37.19 43.31
C ILE A 5 28.39 35.80 43.93
N CYS A 6 28.67 35.70 45.24
CA CYS A 6 28.43 34.49 46.00
C CYS A 6 26.91 34.28 46.14
N TYR A 7 26.36 33.28 45.44
CA TYR A 7 24.97 32.85 45.63
C TYR A 7 24.85 32.08 46.95
N ASP A 8 23.98 32.54 47.84
CA ASP A 8 23.63 31.84 49.08
C ASP A 8 22.81 30.58 48.74
N GLN A 9 23.48 29.42 48.84
CA GLN A 9 22.93 28.10 48.53
C GLN A 9 21.72 27.75 49.42
N ASN A 10 21.62 28.33 50.62
CA ASN A 10 20.47 28.15 51.50
C ASN A 10 19.23 28.94 51.06
N ARG A 11 19.43 30.06 50.35
CA ARG A 11 18.34 30.86 49.78
C ARG A 11 17.71 30.19 48.57
N LEU A 12 18.54 29.63 47.68
CA LEU A 12 18.07 28.84 46.53
C LEU A 12 17.31 27.59 46.97
N LEU A 13 17.81 26.88 48.00
CA LEU A 13 17.11 25.72 48.55
C LEU A 13 15.73 26.11 49.13
N LYS A 14 15.63 27.23 49.84
CA LYS A 14 14.36 27.73 50.37
C LYS A 14 13.38 28.15 49.27
N GLU A 15 13.85 28.79 48.20
CA GLU A 15 12.99 29.18 47.07
C GLU A 15 12.46 27.97 46.30
N VAL A 16 13.27 26.93 46.11
CA VAL A 16 12.84 25.66 45.51
C VAL A 16 11.86 24.91 46.43
N LEU A 17 12.15 24.80 47.73
CA LEU A 17 11.26 24.17 48.71
C LEU A 17 9.91 24.89 48.82
N MET A 18 9.90 26.23 48.82
CA MET A 18 8.68 27.03 48.81
C MET A 18 7.90 26.91 47.49
N SER A 19 8.57 26.65 46.37
CA SER A 19 7.91 26.42 45.08
C SER A 19 7.26 25.04 45.02
N ILE A 20 7.90 24.00 45.56
CA ILE A 20 7.35 22.63 45.65
C ILE A 20 6.12 22.59 46.57
N GLN A 21 6.11 23.35 47.67
CA GLN A 21 4.96 23.44 48.58
C GLN A 21 3.74 24.17 48.00
N LYS A 22 3.90 24.94 46.92
CA LYS A 22 2.80 25.61 46.19
C LYS A 22 2.17 24.73 45.12
N ILE A 23 2.72 23.54 44.86
CA ILE A 23 2.16 22.60 43.90
C ILE A 23 0.93 21.98 44.55
N ASN A 24 -0.25 22.45 44.12
CA ASN A 24 -1.53 21.95 44.59
C ASN A 24 -1.60 20.43 44.36
N PHE A 25 -1.57 19.66 45.45
CA PHE A 25 -1.59 18.19 45.41
C PHE A 25 -2.81 17.63 44.65
N ARG A 26 -3.91 18.40 44.61
CA ARG A 26 -5.10 18.13 43.79
C ARG A 26 -4.82 18.20 42.28
N LEU A 27 -4.03 19.17 41.82
CA LEU A 27 -3.62 19.29 40.42
C LEU A 27 -2.68 18.15 40.00
N LEU A 28 -1.80 17.72 40.90
CA LEU A 28 -0.90 16.58 40.67
C LEU A 28 -1.68 15.25 40.56
N ILE A 29 -2.67 15.02 41.43
CA ILE A 29 -3.54 13.84 41.38
C ILE A 29 -4.40 13.82 40.11
N VAL A 30 -4.96 14.97 39.70
CA VAL A 30 -5.74 15.09 38.46
C VAL A 30 -4.88 14.78 37.23
N GLN A 31 -3.63 15.29 37.18
CA GLN A 31 -2.69 14.95 36.12
C GLN A 31 -2.31 13.46 36.14
N LEU A 32 -2.07 12.87 37.32
CA LEU A 32 -1.74 11.45 37.44
C LEU A 32 -2.90 10.52 37.04
N CYS A 33 -4.15 10.93 37.29
CA CYS A 33 -5.36 10.20 36.88
C CYS A 33 -5.70 10.34 35.39
N LEU A 34 -5.28 11.42 34.71
CA LEU A 34 -5.53 11.62 33.28
C LEU A 34 -4.56 10.86 32.36
N ILE A 35 -3.35 10.54 32.84
CA ILE A 35 -2.33 9.80 32.07
C ILE A 35 -2.77 8.39 31.63
N PRO A 36 -3.41 7.55 32.48
CA PRO A 36 -3.89 6.23 32.05
C PRO A 36 -5.07 6.29 31.08
N LEU A 37 -5.86 7.38 31.06
CA LEU A 37 -7.01 7.51 30.16
C LEU A 37 -6.59 7.78 28.71
N VAL A 38 -5.51 8.56 28.50
CA VAL A 38 -4.98 8.86 27.16
C VAL A 38 -4.28 7.65 26.54
N THR A 39 -3.67 6.79 27.36
CA THR A 39 -2.99 5.57 26.87
C THR A 39 -3.95 4.42 26.52
N GLN A 40 -5.20 4.45 26.98
CA GLN A 40 -6.19 3.42 26.64
C GLN A 40 -6.80 3.63 25.24
N ALA A 41 -6.80 4.87 24.72
CA ALA A 41 -7.35 5.20 23.41
C ALA A 41 -6.52 4.68 22.22
N GLN A 42 -5.28 4.24 22.44
CA GLN A 42 -4.40 3.70 21.38
C GLN A 42 -4.31 2.17 21.36
N ARG A 43 -5.06 1.47 22.22
CA ARG A 43 -5.06 0.00 22.21
C ARG A 43 -6.08 -0.56 21.22
N ASN A 44 -5.53 -1.15 20.17
CA ASN A 44 -6.16 -2.15 19.31
C ASN A 44 -7.34 -1.70 18.44
N THR A 45 -6.98 -1.21 17.27
CA THR A 45 -7.30 -1.99 16.07
C THR A 45 -6.00 -2.25 15.32
N SER A 46 -5.30 -3.36 15.63
CA SER A 46 -4.46 -3.98 14.60
C SER A 46 -5.46 -4.34 13.50
N ALA A 47 -5.63 -3.43 12.54
CA ALA A 47 -6.57 -3.62 11.46
C ALA A 47 -6.18 -4.94 10.83
N ALA A 48 -7.10 -5.89 10.90
CA ALA A 48 -6.90 -7.23 10.40
C ALA A 48 -6.35 -7.11 8.97
N LYS A 49 -5.09 -7.53 8.77
CA LYS A 49 -4.43 -7.57 7.46
C LYS A 49 -5.39 -8.13 6.40
N PRO A 50 -5.86 -7.33 5.43
CA PRO A 50 -6.93 -7.74 4.52
C PRO A 50 -6.39 -8.66 3.42
N ASN A 51 -7.23 -9.53 2.84
CA ASN A 51 -6.85 -10.20 1.59
C ASN A 51 -6.99 -9.20 0.43
N ILE A 52 -6.03 -9.19 -0.49
CA ILE A 52 -6.05 -8.31 -1.66
C ILE A 52 -6.24 -9.15 -2.91
N ILE A 53 -7.26 -8.83 -3.70
CA ILE A 53 -7.49 -9.41 -5.02
C ILE A 53 -7.31 -8.30 -6.04
N PHE A 54 -6.30 -8.43 -6.89
CA PHE A 54 -6.02 -7.50 -7.97
C PHE A 54 -6.49 -8.12 -9.30
N ILE A 55 -7.40 -7.45 -9.99
CA ILE A 55 -7.99 -7.90 -11.26
C ILE A 55 -7.59 -6.89 -12.35
N LEU A 56 -6.88 -7.37 -13.37
CA LEU A 56 -6.49 -6.58 -14.55
C LEU A 56 -7.11 -7.18 -15.80
N ALA A 57 -8.10 -6.49 -16.36
CA ALA A 57 -8.70 -6.83 -17.65
C ALA A 57 -7.79 -6.37 -18.80
N ASP A 58 -7.65 -7.21 -19.82
CA ASP A 58 -6.89 -6.89 -21.03
C ASP A 58 -7.81 -6.23 -22.06
N ASP A 59 -7.33 -5.17 -22.72
CA ASP A 59 -8.04 -4.45 -23.79
C ASP A 59 -9.47 -3.98 -23.44
N LEU A 60 -9.70 -3.62 -22.17
CA LEU A 60 -10.96 -3.06 -21.69
C LEU A 60 -10.96 -1.53 -21.81
N GLY A 61 -11.72 -1.00 -22.77
CA GLY A 61 -11.91 0.45 -22.96
C GLY A 61 -12.68 1.10 -21.81
N TYR A 62 -12.40 2.37 -21.52
CA TYR A 62 -13.05 3.12 -20.44
C TYR A 62 -14.56 3.24 -20.66
N GLU A 63 -14.96 3.48 -21.90
CA GLU A 63 -16.32 3.66 -22.39
C GLU A 63 -17.16 2.39 -22.38
N THR A 64 -16.55 1.22 -22.16
CA THR A 64 -17.27 -0.06 -22.18
C THR A 64 -18.12 -0.30 -20.93
N LEU A 65 -17.79 0.38 -19.82
CA LEU A 65 -18.42 0.15 -18.52
C LEU A 65 -19.61 1.08 -18.32
N GLN A 66 -20.74 0.53 -17.86
CA GLN A 66 -21.92 1.35 -17.54
C GLN A 66 -21.62 2.36 -16.41
N ALA A 67 -20.75 2.01 -15.48
CA ALA A 67 -20.27 2.92 -14.44
C ALA A 67 -19.51 4.15 -14.99
N ASN A 68 -19.06 4.10 -16.24
CA ASN A 68 -18.37 5.18 -16.96
C ASN A 68 -19.26 5.82 -18.04
N GLY A 69 -20.56 5.52 -18.07
CA GLY A 69 -21.50 6.02 -19.07
C GLY A 69 -21.64 5.14 -20.31
N GLY A 70 -20.99 3.97 -20.36
CA GLY A 70 -21.13 3.01 -21.45
C GLY A 70 -22.53 2.41 -21.56
N SER A 71 -23.02 2.23 -22.78
CA SER A 71 -24.33 1.60 -23.05
C SER A 71 -24.25 0.31 -23.88
N SER A 72 -23.08 -0.02 -24.42
CA SER A 72 -22.88 -1.16 -25.31
C SER A 72 -23.05 -2.52 -24.62
N TYR A 73 -22.75 -2.60 -23.30
CA TYR A 73 -22.78 -3.85 -22.55
C TYR A 73 -23.45 -3.68 -21.18
N LYS A 74 -24.08 -4.74 -20.67
CA LYS A 74 -24.57 -4.79 -19.30
C LYS A 74 -23.45 -5.27 -18.38
N THR A 75 -23.04 -4.43 -17.42
CA THR A 75 -21.95 -4.69 -16.47
C THR A 75 -22.42 -4.64 -15.01
N PRO A 76 -23.48 -5.38 -14.62
CA PRO A 76 -24.13 -5.18 -13.32
C PRO A 76 -23.21 -5.43 -12.11
N GLN A 77 -22.28 -6.38 -12.21
CA GLN A 77 -21.35 -6.67 -11.10
C GLN A 77 -20.29 -5.58 -10.94
N LEU A 78 -19.79 -5.02 -12.05
CA LEU A 78 -18.85 -3.90 -12.02
C LEU A 78 -19.52 -2.62 -11.54
N ASN A 79 -20.81 -2.42 -11.87
CA ASN A 79 -21.58 -1.29 -11.35
C ASN A 79 -21.75 -1.37 -9.83
N LYS A 80 -22.08 -2.56 -9.31
CA LYS A 80 -22.14 -2.78 -7.85
C LYS A 80 -20.79 -2.52 -7.18
N MET A 81 -19.69 -2.98 -7.78
CA MET A 81 -18.34 -2.75 -7.27
C MET A 81 -17.98 -1.25 -7.27
N ALA A 82 -18.34 -0.51 -8.33
CA ALA A 82 -18.12 0.93 -8.43
C ALA A 82 -18.96 1.73 -7.43
N GLN A 83 -20.17 1.27 -7.12
CA GLN A 83 -21.06 1.91 -6.13
C GLN A 83 -20.64 1.62 -4.68
N ALA A 84 -20.15 0.42 -4.40
CA ALA A 84 -19.73 0.00 -3.07
C ALA A 84 -18.30 0.44 -2.71
N GLY A 85 -17.51 0.87 -3.70
CA GLY A 85 -16.10 1.21 -3.54
C GLY A 85 -15.76 2.61 -4.03
N MET A 86 -14.49 2.79 -4.37
CA MET A 86 -13.97 4.01 -4.96
C MET A 86 -13.68 3.79 -6.44
N ARG A 87 -14.08 4.75 -7.28
CA ARG A 87 -13.85 4.73 -8.72
C ARG A 87 -12.98 5.92 -9.13
N PHE A 88 -11.89 5.62 -9.83
CA PHE A 88 -11.03 6.62 -10.42
C PHE A 88 -11.46 6.89 -11.87
N THR A 89 -11.73 8.15 -12.20
CA THR A 89 -12.13 8.57 -13.55
C THR A 89 -10.93 8.94 -14.41
N GLU A 90 -9.81 9.27 -13.80
CA GLU A 90 -8.56 9.68 -14.45
C GLU A 90 -7.46 8.65 -14.19
N CYS A 91 -7.44 7.60 -15.01
CA CYS A 91 -6.42 6.55 -14.99
C CYS A 91 -5.91 6.30 -16.40
N SER A 92 -4.58 6.23 -16.56
CA SER A 92 -3.95 5.98 -17.86
C SER A 92 -2.99 4.80 -17.79
N ALA A 93 -2.94 4.06 -18.89
CA ALA A 93 -1.99 2.97 -19.12
C ALA A 93 -1.17 3.25 -20.39
N ASN A 94 -0.08 2.51 -20.59
CA ASN A 94 0.62 2.56 -21.88
C ASN A 94 -0.24 1.90 -22.96
N PRO A 95 -0.13 2.31 -24.24
CA PRO A 95 -0.94 1.76 -25.34
C PRO A 95 -0.54 0.32 -25.73
N LEU A 96 0.24 -0.37 -24.90
CA LEU A 96 0.71 -1.73 -25.13
C LEU A 96 0.72 -2.52 -23.81
N CYS A 97 0.40 -3.81 -23.92
CA CYS A 97 0.28 -4.75 -22.82
C CYS A 97 1.57 -4.94 -22.01
N THR A 98 2.72 -5.18 -22.66
CA THR A 98 4.01 -5.33 -21.96
C THR A 98 4.39 -4.09 -21.14
N PRO A 99 4.54 -2.88 -21.73
CA PRO A 99 4.96 -1.70 -20.96
C PRO A 99 3.95 -1.33 -19.86
N SER A 100 2.63 -1.54 -20.08
CA SER A 100 1.63 -1.35 -19.02
C SER A 100 1.85 -2.29 -17.85
N ARG A 101 2.13 -3.56 -18.11
CA ARG A 101 2.37 -4.58 -17.06
C ARG A 101 3.71 -4.36 -16.36
N VAL A 102 4.78 -4.01 -17.08
CA VAL A 102 6.09 -3.68 -16.47
C VAL A 102 5.97 -2.49 -15.53
N GLN A 103 5.33 -1.40 -15.97
CA GLN A 103 5.11 -0.22 -15.14
C GLN A 103 4.22 -0.53 -13.92
N LEU A 104 3.14 -1.30 -14.11
CA LEU A 104 2.26 -1.73 -13.02
C LEU A 104 2.99 -2.58 -11.97
N MET A 105 3.78 -3.57 -12.41
CA MET A 105 4.47 -4.48 -11.51
C MET A 105 5.59 -3.78 -10.73
N SER A 106 6.38 -2.94 -11.41
CA SER A 106 7.57 -2.29 -10.86
C SER A 106 7.32 -0.93 -10.19
N GLY A 107 6.19 -0.27 -10.51
CA GLY A 107 5.91 1.10 -10.08
C GLY A 107 6.81 2.15 -10.74
N LYS A 108 7.53 1.80 -11.81
CA LYS A 108 8.49 2.69 -12.51
C LYS A 108 8.03 3.00 -13.92
N TYR A 109 8.29 4.22 -14.39
CA TYR A 109 8.14 4.55 -15.80
C TYR A 109 9.07 3.72 -16.67
N ASN A 110 8.57 3.25 -17.81
CA ASN A 110 9.26 2.30 -18.69
C ASN A 110 10.60 2.81 -19.24
N PHE A 111 10.85 4.12 -19.34
CA PHE A 111 12.17 4.63 -19.74
C PHE A 111 13.30 4.21 -18.79
N ARG A 112 12.97 3.78 -17.56
CA ARG A 112 13.95 3.35 -16.55
C ARG A 112 14.29 1.87 -16.62
N ASN A 113 13.36 1.03 -17.04
CA ASN A 113 13.47 -0.43 -16.87
C ASN A 113 12.89 -1.26 -18.02
N TYR A 114 12.53 -0.64 -19.14
CA TYR A 114 12.12 -1.37 -20.33
C TYR A 114 13.32 -2.07 -20.98
N LYS A 115 13.26 -3.40 -21.03
CA LYS A 115 14.30 -4.24 -21.66
C LYS A 115 13.88 -4.78 -23.03
N GLY A 116 12.58 -4.93 -23.28
CA GLY A 116 12.04 -5.46 -24.52
C GLY A 116 10.61 -5.95 -24.36
N PHE A 117 9.98 -6.30 -25.48
CA PHE A 117 8.60 -6.77 -25.47
C PHE A 117 8.49 -8.14 -24.76
N GLY A 118 7.54 -8.25 -23.84
CA GLY A 118 7.32 -9.42 -23.01
C GLY A 118 8.31 -9.60 -21.85
N ILE A 119 9.25 -8.68 -21.60
CA ILE A 119 10.33 -8.89 -20.62
C ILE A 119 10.12 -7.98 -19.40
N LEU A 120 9.97 -8.58 -18.21
CA LEU A 120 10.25 -7.93 -16.93
C LEU A 120 11.60 -8.45 -16.43
N ASP A 121 12.52 -7.53 -16.10
CA ASP A 121 13.82 -7.90 -15.53
C ASP A 121 13.61 -8.65 -14.20
N PRO A 122 14.14 -9.87 -14.03
CA PRO A 122 14.03 -10.63 -12.79
C PRO A 122 14.63 -9.93 -11.56
N GLY A 123 15.56 -8.98 -11.76
CA GLY A 123 16.11 -8.15 -10.71
C GLY A 123 15.21 -7.00 -10.25
N GLU A 124 14.11 -6.73 -10.96
CA GLU A 124 13.18 -5.67 -10.60
C GLU A 124 12.33 -6.06 -9.39
N THR A 125 12.33 -5.20 -8.38
CA THR A 125 11.41 -5.34 -7.25
C THR A 125 10.00 -4.99 -7.72
N THR A 126 9.07 -5.90 -7.45
CA THR A 126 7.65 -5.72 -7.81
C THR A 126 6.80 -5.54 -6.56
N PHE A 127 5.58 -5.01 -6.70
CA PHE A 127 4.66 -4.92 -5.57
C PHE A 127 4.36 -6.30 -4.95
N ALA A 128 4.45 -7.40 -5.71
CA ALA A 128 4.31 -8.75 -5.18
C ALA A 128 5.49 -9.15 -4.27
N HIS A 129 6.72 -8.73 -4.58
CA HIS A 129 7.86 -8.91 -3.68
C HIS A 129 7.65 -8.17 -2.36
N LEU A 130 7.17 -6.92 -2.43
CA LEU A 130 6.88 -6.10 -1.25
C LEU A 130 5.77 -6.71 -0.39
N LEU A 131 4.70 -7.22 -1.00
CA LEU A 131 3.62 -7.89 -0.27
C LEU A 131 4.10 -9.20 0.35
N LYS A 132 4.94 -9.98 -0.33
CA LYS A 132 5.56 -11.18 0.25
C LYS A 132 6.43 -10.83 1.46
N GLN A 133 7.23 -9.76 1.39
CA GLN A 133 8.02 -9.27 2.53
C GLN A 133 7.14 -8.82 3.70
N ALA A 134 5.97 -8.23 3.40
CA ALA A 134 4.96 -7.91 4.41
C ALA A 134 4.20 -9.16 4.94
N GLY A 135 4.59 -10.38 4.53
CA GLY A 135 4.05 -11.66 4.99
C GLY A 135 2.78 -12.11 4.27
N TYR A 136 2.52 -11.63 3.05
CA TYR A 136 1.39 -12.12 2.24
C TYR A 136 1.80 -13.38 1.46
N VAL A 137 0.87 -14.33 1.33
CA VAL A 137 0.95 -15.39 0.34
C VAL A 137 0.54 -14.81 -1.02
N THR A 138 1.43 -14.88 -1.99
CA THR A 138 1.22 -14.30 -3.33
C THR A 138 0.90 -15.41 -4.35
N ALA A 139 -0.17 -15.28 -5.11
CA ALA A 139 -0.48 -16.17 -6.23
C ALA A 139 -0.97 -15.38 -7.45
N ILE A 140 -0.78 -15.94 -8.65
CA ILE A 140 -1.26 -15.36 -9.90
C ILE A 140 -1.99 -16.39 -10.74
N SER A 141 -3.06 -15.96 -11.40
CA SER A 141 -3.77 -16.71 -12.42
C SER A 141 -4.07 -15.83 -13.64
N GLY A 142 -4.05 -16.41 -14.84
CA GLY A 142 -4.37 -15.72 -16.08
C GLY A 142 -3.16 -15.26 -16.90
N LYS A 143 -3.32 -14.15 -17.64
CA LYS A 143 -2.34 -13.66 -18.60
C LYS A 143 -1.18 -12.95 -17.89
N TRP A 144 0.03 -13.46 -18.05
CA TRP A 144 1.24 -12.85 -17.49
C TRP A 144 1.95 -11.91 -18.47
N GLN A 145 2.48 -12.46 -19.58
CA GLN A 145 3.19 -11.72 -20.64
C GLN A 145 4.45 -10.94 -20.19
N LEU A 146 5.19 -11.49 -19.21
CA LEU A 146 6.42 -10.88 -18.67
C LEU A 146 7.64 -11.85 -18.59
N LEU A 147 7.60 -13.00 -19.27
CA LEU A 147 8.69 -14.01 -19.27
C LEU A 147 9.66 -13.90 -20.45
N GLY A 148 9.41 -13.03 -21.42
CA GLY A 148 10.08 -12.99 -22.71
C GLY A 148 9.56 -14.08 -23.66
N SER A 149 9.63 -13.84 -24.97
CA SER A 149 9.06 -14.71 -26.00
C SER A 149 9.58 -16.15 -25.96
N GLN A 150 10.87 -16.34 -25.71
CA GLN A 150 11.50 -17.67 -25.69
C GLN A 150 11.13 -18.51 -24.45
N GLN A 151 11.07 -17.90 -23.26
CA GLN A 151 10.67 -18.65 -22.05
C GLN A 151 9.16 -18.86 -21.99
N GLN A 152 8.36 -18.01 -22.62
CA GLN A 152 6.91 -18.23 -22.75
C GLN A 152 6.60 -19.50 -23.55
N GLN A 153 7.29 -19.72 -24.66
CA GLN A 153 7.15 -20.95 -25.46
C GLN A 153 7.61 -22.18 -24.68
N ALA A 154 8.78 -22.13 -24.03
CA ALA A 154 9.29 -23.25 -23.23
C ALA A 154 8.42 -23.57 -21.99
N SER A 155 7.78 -22.57 -21.39
CA SER A 155 6.89 -22.75 -20.23
C SER A 155 5.50 -23.24 -20.65
N GLN A 156 5.03 -22.86 -21.84
CA GLN A 156 3.82 -23.40 -22.45
C GLN A 156 3.97 -24.89 -22.76
N ASP A 157 5.14 -25.28 -23.27
CA ASP A 157 5.43 -26.66 -23.69
C ASP A 157 5.55 -27.64 -22.51
N ARG A 158 6.17 -27.23 -21.39
CA ARG A 158 6.43 -28.12 -20.24
C ARG A 158 5.26 -28.34 -19.28
N ARG A 159 4.21 -27.53 -19.32
CA ARG A 159 3.13 -27.58 -18.32
C ARG A 159 1.73 -27.83 -18.89
N GLY A 160 1.60 -28.15 -20.18
CA GLY A 160 0.35 -28.60 -20.82
C GLY A 160 -0.86 -27.64 -20.77
N HIS A 161 -0.86 -26.63 -19.91
CA HIS A 161 -2.01 -25.80 -19.56
C HIS A 161 -1.60 -24.42 -19.04
N ILE A 162 -0.55 -23.79 -19.58
CA ILE A 162 -0.59 -22.32 -19.65
C ILE A 162 -1.58 -22.00 -20.76
N LEU A 163 -2.87 -22.09 -20.41
CA LEU A 163 -3.96 -21.65 -21.26
C LEU A 163 -3.56 -20.29 -21.85
N LYS A 164 -3.66 -20.17 -23.18
CA LYS A 164 -3.91 -18.87 -23.80
C LYS A 164 -5.27 -18.37 -23.28
N ILE A 165 -5.34 -17.95 -22.01
CA ILE A 165 -6.52 -17.28 -21.48
C ILE A 165 -6.48 -15.89 -22.09
N ALA A 166 -7.40 -15.65 -23.01
CA ALA A 166 -7.74 -14.29 -23.38
C ALA A 166 -8.15 -13.53 -22.11
N GLY A 167 -7.51 -12.38 -21.86
CA GLY A 167 -8.24 -11.23 -21.32
C GLY A 167 -8.24 -10.95 -19.82
N LEU A 168 -7.52 -11.66 -18.94
CA LEU A 168 -7.54 -11.33 -17.50
C LEU A 168 -6.29 -11.78 -16.75
N MET A 169 -5.75 -10.93 -15.87
CA MET A 169 -4.75 -11.29 -14.87
C MET A 169 -5.34 -11.08 -13.48
N ILE A 170 -5.34 -12.12 -12.66
CA ILE A 170 -5.79 -12.05 -11.27
C ILE A 170 -4.61 -12.36 -10.36
N ILE A 171 -4.30 -11.45 -9.45
CA ILE A 171 -3.25 -11.64 -8.44
C ILE A 171 -3.90 -11.65 -7.07
N PHE A 172 -3.63 -12.70 -6.31
CA PHE A 172 -4.14 -12.92 -4.97
C PHE A 172 -3.02 -12.67 -3.96
N PHE A 173 -3.38 -11.95 -2.91
CA PHE A 173 -2.55 -11.75 -1.72
C PHE A 173 -3.35 -12.18 -0.51
N GLY A 174 -3.05 -13.38 -0.03
CA GLY A 174 -3.68 -13.98 1.14
C GLY A 174 -2.83 -13.84 2.40
N ARG A 175 -3.45 -14.13 3.54
CA ARG A 175 -2.71 -14.53 4.75
C ARG A 175 -2.15 -15.94 4.60
#